data_AF-A0A8H4V9F9-F1
#
_entry.id   AF-A0A8H4V9F9-F1
#
_cell.length_a   1.000
_cell.length_b   1.000
_cell.length_c   1.000
_cell.angle_alpha   90.00
_cell.angle_beta   90.00
_cell.angle_gamma   90.00
#
_symmetry.space_group_name_H-M   'P 1'
#
loop_
_entity.id
_entity.type
_entity.pdbx_description
1 polymer ?
#
loop_
_entity_poly.entity_id
_entity_poly.type
_entity_poly.pdbx_seq_one_letter_code
_entity_poly.pdbx_strand_id
1 'polypeptide(L)'
;MAGARDGARLANAWCRNQLPVRTIQYVRRWASTGATGTSSNQAAADLADLESTTAFTAPAPDQTMAEAFNASQRSQSSEHRLPGNRYQYHPPKYYRGPLHPVQMPPSSDPTAREFVPGPFSFPRLKHTYDSTIAPDLLTLTYTHVPPGTPPSQSQKGTLREWDDSSPYHKNRPRRGPRGGGSSRLGILERKITWNNIPEIEAVTINSFAPMASQKKEYLHVALAVVQAITGRHANTTTIKRSVVQWAVKKGDKAGAKVTLRGAAAYEFVDKLVTLVLPKIKDWPGIKASTGDSAGNLAFGLEPAWMAYFPEIENNYDMYPPKLVPGCHIFIHTTGTSDRQGRLLMQALGFPFYGEVSH
;
A
#
# COMPACT_ATOMS: atom_id res chain seq x y z
N MET A 1 56.63 -16.33 28.38
CA MET A 1 57.15 -15.08 27.80
C MET A 1 56.62 -14.97 26.37
N ALA A 2 56.05 -13.80 26.05
CA ALA A 2 55.70 -13.27 24.72
C ALA A 2 54.87 -14.20 23.80
N GLY A 3 53.63 -13.90 23.44
CA GLY A 3 52.98 -12.61 23.36
C GLY A 3 52.25 -12.55 22.02
N ALA A 4 50.93 -12.70 22.08
CA ALA A 4 50.01 -12.57 20.96
C ALA A 4 50.29 -11.31 20.15
N ARG A 5 50.62 -11.47 18.88
CA ARG A 5 50.64 -10.41 17.87
C ARG A 5 49.99 -10.97 16.62
N ASP A 6 48.69 -10.75 16.48
CA ASP A 6 47.99 -10.56 15.21
C ASP A 6 46.52 -10.23 15.47
N GLY A 7 46.29 -9.14 16.23
CA GLY A 7 44.95 -8.67 16.62
C GLY A 7 44.81 -7.15 16.63
N ALA A 8 45.64 -6.41 15.88
CA ALA A 8 45.68 -4.94 15.95
C ALA A 8 45.91 -4.27 14.60
N ARG A 9 45.24 -4.73 13.53
CA ARG A 9 45.27 -4.05 12.21
C ARG A 9 43.90 -3.65 11.64
N LEU A 10 42.83 -3.67 12.43
CA LEU A 10 41.51 -3.18 12.00
C LEU A 10 40.80 -2.25 12.99
N ALA A 11 41.51 -1.67 13.96
CA ALA A 11 40.92 -0.77 14.96
C ALA A 11 41.36 0.70 14.88
N ASN A 12 42.19 1.09 13.90
CA ASN A 12 42.67 2.48 13.75
C ASN A 12 42.25 3.19 12.45
N ALA A 13 41.27 2.65 11.72
CA ALA A 13 40.79 3.28 10.48
C ALA A 13 39.56 4.19 10.67
N TRP A 14 38.99 4.28 11.88
CA TRP A 14 37.72 5.00 12.13
C TRP A 14 37.84 6.28 12.96
N CYS A 15 39.07 6.72 13.26
CA CYS A 15 39.32 7.97 14.00
C CYS A 15 40.48 8.76 13.38
N ARG A 16 40.33 9.19 12.11
CA ARG A 16 40.98 10.38 11.53
C ARG A 16 40.64 10.47 10.04
N ASN A 17 39.53 11.14 9.76
CA ASN A 17 39.37 11.93 8.53
C ASN A 17 38.28 12.96 8.80
N GLN A 18 38.58 13.90 9.71
CA GLN A 18 37.99 15.22 9.58
C GLN A 18 38.63 15.83 8.33
N LEU A 19 37.95 15.68 7.19
CA LEU A 19 38.22 16.54 6.05
C LEU A 19 38.07 17.97 6.54
N PRO A 20 39.04 18.88 6.28
CA PRO A 20 38.81 20.28 6.56
C PRO A 20 37.59 20.69 5.74
N VAL A 21 36.56 21.19 6.41
CA VAL A 21 35.47 21.91 5.76
C VAL A 21 36.13 23.12 5.12
N ARG A 22 36.56 22.96 3.86
CA ARG A 22 36.81 24.10 2.99
C ARG A 22 35.46 24.76 2.85
N THR A 23 35.31 25.90 3.52
CA THR A 23 34.30 26.89 3.19
C THR A 23 34.50 27.28 1.74
N ILE A 24 33.79 26.58 0.85
CA ILE A 24 33.72 26.96 -0.54
C ILE A 24 32.84 28.20 -0.58
N GLN A 25 33.47 29.37 -0.50
CA GLN A 25 32.85 30.63 -0.90
C GLN A 25 32.63 30.60 -2.42
N TYR A 26 31.58 29.93 -2.89
CA TYR A 26 31.01 30.23 -4.20
C TYR A 26 29.86 31.23 -4.02
N VAL A 27 30.23 32.48 -3.70
CA VAL A 27 29.39 33.61 -4.10
C VAL A 27 29.66 33.83 -5.58
N ARG A 28 28.95 33.12 -6.46
CA ARG A 28 28.81 33.61 -7.84
C ARG A 28 27.92 34.84 -7.77
N ARG A 29 28.55 36.02 -7.68
CA ARG A 29 27.93 37.29 -8.04
C ARG A 29 27.48 37.19 -9.50
N TRP A 30 26.21 36.86 -9.72
CA TRP A 30 25.52 37.33 -10.92
C TRP A 30 25.17 38.79 -10.64
N ALA A 31 26.07 39.68 -11.04
CA ALA A 31 25.77 41.10 -11.11
C ALA A 31 24.85 41.31 -12.32
N SER A 32 23.54 41.25 -12.11
CA SER A 32 22.59 41.93 -13.01
C SER A 32 22.61 43.41 -12.66
N THR A 33 23.53 44.16 -13.27
CA THR A 33 23.43 45.61 -13.33
C THR A 33 22.26 45.96 -14.25
N GLY A 34 21.06 46.14 -13.69
CA GLY A 34 19.90 46.61 -14.46
C GLY A 34 18.53 46.18 -13.96
N ALA A 35 18.25 46.25 -12.65
CA ALA A 35 16.88 46.28 -12.11
C ALA A 35 16.88 46.80 -10.66
N THR A 36 17.27 48.05 -10.48
CA THR A 36 17.23 48.72 -9.18
C THR A 36 15.82 49.23 -8.88
N GLY A 37 15.20 48.76 -7.80
CA GLY A 37 14.44 49.69 -6.94
C GLY A 37 13.17 49.24 -6.22
N THR A 38 12.59 48.05 -6.46
CA THR A 38 11.27 47.76 -5.85
C THR A 38 11.10 46.35 -5.26
N SER A 39 11.81 45.33 -5.74
CA SER A 39 11.62 43.93 -5.29
C SER A 39 12.46 43.52 -4.08
N SER A 40 13.59 44.18 -3.79
CA SER A 40 14.46 43.83 -2.66
C SER A 40 13.85 44.18 -1.30
N ASN A 41 13.07 45.27 -1.24
CA ASN A 41 12.35 45.65 -0.02
C ASN A 41 11.15 44.71 0.24
N GLN A 42 10.52 44.19 -0.81
CA GLN A 42 9.41 43.24 -0.67
C GLN A 42 9.91 41.90 -0.15
N ALA A 43 10.99 41.33 -0.70
CA ALA A 43 11.55 40.08 -0.19
C ALA A 43 12.06 40.20 1.26
N ALA A 44 12.63 41.35 1.64
CA ALA A 44 13.01 41.62 3.03
C ALA A 44 11.80 41.79 3.96
N ALA A 45 10.69 42.33 3.45
CA ALA A 45 9.42 42.43 4.17
C ALA A 45 8.75 41.06 4.34
N ASP A 46 8.73 40.22 3.30
CA ASP A 46 8.18 38.86 3.35
C ASP A 46 8.94 37.97 4.36
N LEU A 47 10.25 38.19 4.52
CA LEU A 47 11.07 37.52 5.54
C LEU A 47 10.86 38.09 6.95
N ALA A 48 10.42 39.35 7.07
CA ALA A 48 10.14 39.98 8.36
C ALA A 48 8.84 39.46 8.99
N ASP A 49 7.91 38.96 8.18
CA ASP A 49 6.67 38.33 8.63
C ASP A 49 6.87 36.88 9.13
N LEU A 50 8.06 36.28 8.91
CA LEU A 50 8.38 34.96 9.42
C LEU A 50 8.64 34.99 10.93
N GLU A 51 8.27 33.90 11.60
CA GLU A 51 8.52 33.73 13.04
C GLU A 51 10.00 33.96 13.36
N SER A 52 10.28 34.94 14.21
CA SER A 52 11.65 35.35 14.52
C SER A 52 12.42 34.31 15.34
N THR A 53 11.72 33.41 16.07
CA THR A 53 12.32 32.37 16.91
C THR A 53 11.95 30.96 16.45
N THR A 54 12.58 30.48 15.39
CA THR A 54 12.32 29.13 14.87
C THR A 54 13.17 28.05 15.53
N ALA A 55 12.53 27.03 16.10
CA ALA A 55 13.23 25.85 16.63
C ALA A 55 13.97 25.03 15.55
N PHE A 56 13.52 25.10 14.28
CA PHE A 56 14.14 24.37 13.17
C PHE A 56 15.56 24.85 12.82
N THR A 57 15.91 26.09 13.17
CA THR A 57 17.25 26.67 12.95
C THR A 57 18.13 26.57 14.18
N ALA A 58 17.63 26.00 15.28
CA ALA A 58 18.45 25.78 16.46
C ALA A 58 19.58 24.78 16.14
N PRO A 59 20.78 24.98 16.71
CA PRO A 59 21.88 24.02 16.53
C PRO A 59 21.51 22.66 17.12
N ALA A 60 22.16 21.60 16.61
CA ALA A 60 22.04 20.27 17.18
C ALA A 60 22.50 20.26 18.66
N PRO A 61 21.94 19.38 19.51
CA PRO A 61 22.34 19.31 20.92
C PRO A 61 23.80 18.91 21.08
N ASP A 62 24.49 19.56 22.02
CA ASP A 62 25.90 19.26 22.35
C ASP A 62 26.05 17.85 22.94
N GLN A 63 27.19 17.21 22.67
CA GLN A 63 27.48 15.85 23.16
C GLN A 63 27.48 15.77 24.69
N THR A 64 28.03 16.78 25.37
CA THR A 64 28.03 16.87 26.84
C THR A 64 26.61 16.94 27.41
N MET A 65 25.70 17.64 26.72
CA MET A 65 24.29 17.72 27.08
C MET A 65 23.56 16.39 26.86
N ALA A 66 23.87 15.70 25.76
CA ALA A 66 23.33 14.38 25.47
C ALA A 66 23.76 13.34 26.50
N GLU A 67 25.04 13.35 26.90
CA GLU A 67 25.59 12.46 27.94
C GLU A 67 24.99 12.75 29.33
N ALA A 68 24.75 14.02 29.65
CA ALA A 68 24.11 14.43 30.90
C ALA A 68 22.60 14.10 30.94
N PHE A 69 21.95 13.93 29.78
CA PHE A 69 20.51 13.67 29.70
C PHE A 69 20.18 12.20 29.98
N ASN A 70 19.84 11.88 31.23
CA ASN A 70 19.41 10.54 31.62
C ASN A 70 17.98 10.51 32.19
N ALA A 71 17.02 10.08 31.37
CA ALA A 71 15.61 10.03 31.73
C ALA A 71 15.28 8.96 32.79
N SER A 72 15.93 7.79 32.73
CA SER A 72 15.66 6.69 33.66
C SER A 72 16.12 7.04 35.07
N GLN A 73 17.33 7.59 35.21
CA GLN A 73 17.86 8.07 36.48
C GLN A 73 16.96 9.15 37.09
N ARG A 74 16.47 10.10 36.28
CA ARG A 74 15.57 11.16 36.76
C ARG A 74 14.25 10.62 37.33
N SER A 75 13.72 9.55 36.72
CA SER A 75 12.52 8.88 37.23
C SER A 75 12.78 8.09 38.51
N GLN A 76 13.97 7.50 38.66
CA GLN A 76 14.36 6.70 39.82
C GLN A 76 14.76 7.55 41.02
N SER A 77 15.40 8.71 40.78
CA SER A 77 15.81 9.64 41.83
C SER A 77 14.64 10.37 42.47
N SER A 78 13.48 10.39 41.81
CA SER A 78 12.29 11.05 42.33
C SER A 78 11.49 10.08 43.19
N GLU A 79 11.41 10.35 44.49
CA GLU A 79 10.61 9.56 45.44
C GLU A 79 9.10 9.72 45.21
N HIS A 80 8.67 10.75 44.47
CA HIS A 80 7.28 11.11 44.27
C HIS A 80 6.93 11.22 42.78
N ARG A 81 5.70 10.83 42.44
CA ARG A 81 5.20 10.97 41.07
C ARG A 81 4.98 12.46 40.75
N LEU A 82 5.46 12.90 39.59
CA LEU A 82 5.16 14.24 39.08
C LEU A 82 3.64 14.47 39.00
N PRO A 83 3.16 15.68 39.33
CA PRO A 83 1.74 16.00 39.22
C PRO A 83 1.26 15.86 37.77
N GLY A 84 0.01 15.44 37.59
CA GLY A 84 -0.61 15.33 36.27
C GLY A 84 -0.75 16.70 35.59
N ASN A 85 -0.72 16.71 34.25
CA ASN A 85 -0.94 17.92 33.48
C ASN A 85 -2.41 18.41 33.59
N ARG A 86 -2.65 19.71 33.41
CA ARG A 86 -4.00 20.31 33.34
C ARG A 86 -4.76 19.89 32.09
N TYR A 87 -4.06 19.66 30.97
CA TYR A 87 -4.66 19.18 29.74
C TYR A 87 -4.92 17.67 29.82
N GLN A 88 -6.20 17.28 29.80
CA GLN A 88 -6.68 15.89 29.99
C GLN A 88 -7.65 15.47 28.87
N TYR A 89 -7.36 15.89 27.64
CA TYR A 89 -8.15 15.45 26.50
C TYR A 89 -7.87 13.96 26.21
N HIS A 90 -8.95 13.20 26.06
CA HIS A 90 -8.91 11.83 25.58
C HIS A 90 -9.90 11.68 24.41
N PRO A 91 -9.50 10.99 23.33
CA PRO A 91 -10.38 10.84 22.17
C PRO A 91 -11.70 10.14 22.54
N PRO A 92 -12.85 10.67 22.11
CA PRO A 92 -14.13 10.08 22.45
C PRO A 92 -14.29 8.70 21.80
N LYS A 93 -15.13 7.85 22.39
CA LYS A 93 -15.39 6.50 21.85
C LYS A 93 -16.17 6.50 20.53
N TYR A 94 -17.05 7.48 20.34
CA TYR A 94 -17.97 7.57 19.21
C TYR A 94 -17.95 8.97 18.58
N TYR A 95 -18.00 9.01 17.25
CA TYR A 95 -18.17 10.25 16.51
C TYR A 95 -19.64 10.68 16.59
N ARG A 96 -19.90 11.87 17.13
CA ARG A 96 -21.27 12.41 17.32
C ARG A 96 -21.63 13.51 16.32
N GLY A 97 -20.86 13.65 15.24
CA GLY A 97 -21.03 14.67 14.22
C GLY A 97 -20.05 15.85 14.35
N PRO A 98 -19.96 16.69 13.31
CA PRO A 98 -18.91 17.71 13.19
C PRO A 98 -19.07 18.89 14.14
N LEU A 99 -20.28 19.12 14.66
CA LEU A 99 -20.58 20.23 15.57
C LEU A 99 -20.55 19.84 17.05
N HIS A 100 -20.27 18.58 17.36
CA HIS A 100 -20.14 18.16 18.75
C HIS A 100 -18.90 18.84 19.38
N PRO A 101 -18.95 19.35 20.63
CA PRO A 101 -17.81 20.07 21.20
C PRO A 101 -16.52 19.24 21.30
N VAL A 102 -16.64 17.95 21.60
CA VAL A 102 -15.50 17.03 21.70
C VAL A 102 -15.34 16.27 20.39
N GLN A 103 -14.39 16.71 19.58
CA GLN A 103 -14.07 16.07 18.30
C GLN A 103 -13.09 14.91 18.47
N MET A 104 -13.10 13.99 17.50
CA MET A 104 -12.10 12.94 17.37
C MET A 104 -10.87 13.49 16.66
N PRO A 105 -9.65 13.08 17.06
CA PRO A 105 -8.46 13.41 16.30
C PRO A 105 -8.37 12.51 15.05
N PRO A 106 -7.56 12.88 14.05
CA PRO A 106 -7.31 12.02 12.89
C PRO A 106 -6.57 10.74 13.30
N SER A 107 -6.67 9.69 12.49
CA SER A 107 -5.99 8.40 12.76
C SER A 107 -4.47 8.48 12.77
N SER A 108 -3.88 9.56 12.24
CA SER A 108 -2.45 9.84 12.28
C SER A 108 -1.95 10.34 13.64
N ASP A 109 -2.85 10.84 14.50
CA ASP A 109 -2.51 11.30 15.84
C ASP A 109 -2.15 10.09 16.73
N PRO A 110 -0.99 10.06 17.40
CA PRO A 110 -0.59 8.95 18.27
C PRO A 110 -1.54 8.71 19.44
N THR A 111 -2.35 9.70 19.83
CA THR A 111 -3.35 9.55 20.89
C THR A 111 -4.66 8.92 20.38
N ALA A 112 -4.88 8.87 19.06
CA ALA A 112 -6.11 8.37 18.47
C ALA A 112 -6.33 6.88 18.76
N ARG A 113 -7.60 6.49 18.88
CA ARG A 113 -7.99 5.09 19.17
C ARG A 113 -7.71 4.13 18.02
N GLU A 114 -7.69 4.65 16.80
CA GLU A 114 -7.43 3.90 15.57
C GLU A 114 -5.99 4.08 15.07
N PHE A 115 -5.12 4.66 15.91
CA PHE A 115 -3.72 4.85 15.56
C PHE A 115 -3.05 3.51 15.23
N VAL A 116 -2.43 3.46 14.06
CA VAL A 116 -1.58 2.35 13.64
C VAL A 116 -0.18 2.93 13.47
N PRO A 117 0.85 2.36 14.13
CA PRO A 117 2.22 2.78 13.91
C PRO A 117 2.57 2.78 12.42
N GLY A 118 3.41 3.73 12.03
CA GLY A 118 3.86 3.89 10.64
C GLY A 118 4.68 2.71 10.12
N PRO A 119 5.41 2.88 9.00
CA PRO A 119 6.19 1.81 8.40
C PRO A 119 7.33 1.35 9.32
N PHE A 120 7.49 0.04 9.48
CA PHE A 120 8.60 -0.56 10.23
C PHE A 120 9.84 -0.79 9.36
N SER A 121 9.62 -1.08 8.08
CA SER A 121 10.64 -1.38 7.08
C SER A 121 10.18 -0.87 5.72
N PHE A 122 11.13 -0.76 4.79
CA PHE A 122 10.82 -0.52 3.39
C PHE A 122 10.74 -1.85 2.63
N PRO A 123 9.60 -2.20 2.01
CA PRO A 123 9.48 -3.46 1.30
C PRO A 123 10.43 -3.53 0.11
N ARG A 124 11.23 -4.61 0.05
CA ARG A 124 12.13 -4.92 -1.06
C ARG A 124 11.45 -4.75 -2.42
N LEU A 125 10.28 -5.37 -2.60
CA LEU A 125 9.59 -5.37 -3.87
C LEU A 125 9.14 -3.98 -4.31
N LYS A 126 8.75 -3.12 -3.36
CA LYS A 126 8.41 -1.71 -3.66
C LYS A 126 9.65 -0.92 -4.07
N HIS A 127 10.79 -1.14 -3.41
CA HIS A 127 12.06 -0.54 -3.82
C HIS A 127 12.48 -0.94 -5.23
N THR A 128 12.43 -2.23 -5.55
CA THR A 128 12.73 -2.74 -6.88
C THR A 128 11.78 -2.15 -7.91
N TYR A 129 10.49 -2.06 -7.56
CA TYR A 129 9.51 -1.45 -8.43
C TYR A 129 9.83 0.02 -8.75
N ASP A 130 10.07 0.85 -7.73
CA ASP A 130 10.32 2.28 -7.90
C ASP A 130 11.63 2.57 -8.65
N SER A 131 12.66 1.72 -8.45
CA SER A 131 13.99 1.91 -9.02
C SER A 131 14.16 1.36 -10.45
N THR A 132 13.45 0.28 -10.81
CA THR A 132 13.67 -0.44 -12.07
C THR A 132 12.39 -0.62 -12.89
N ILE A 133 11.34 -1.19 -12.30
CA ILE A 133 10.13 -1.56 -13.04
C ILE A 133 9.35 -0.33 -13.50
N ALA A 134 9.21 0.69 -12.66
CA ALA A 134 8.47 1.90 -12.99
C ALA A 134 9.01 2.62 -14.25
N PRO A 135 10.32 2.92 -14.38
CA PRO A 135 10.86 3.49 -15.61
C PRO A 135 10.77 2.54 -16.81
N ASP A 136 10.93 1.23 -16.61
CA ASP A 136 10.80 0.24 -17.69
C ASP A 136 9.37 0.17 -18.24
N LEU A 137 8.36 0.17 -17.37
CA LEU A 137 6.95 0.19 -17.78
C LEU A 137 6.61 1.47 -18.55
N LEU A 138 7.12 2.61 -18.09
CA LEU A 138 6.91 3.90 -18.75
C LEU A 138 7.50 3.91 -20.16
N THR A 139 8.75 3.46 -20.30
CA THR A 139 9.46 3.45 -21.58
C THR A 139 8.88 2.42 -22.56
N LEU A 140 8.56 1.21 -22.08
CA LEU A 140 7.99 0.13 -22.90
C LEU A 140 6.62 0.50 -23.48
N THR A 141 5.81 1.23 -22.72
CA THR A 141 4.43 1.57 -23.12
C THR A 141 4.27 2.99 -23.67
N TYR A 142 5.38 3.71 -23.86
CA TYR A 142 5.37 5.07 -24.34
C TYR A 142 4.77 5.17 -25.74
N THR A 143 3.81 6.08 -25.90
CA THR A 143 3.29 6.47 -27.22
C THR A 143 3.54 7.96 -27.41
N HIS A 144 4.29 8.33 -28.43
CA HIS A 144 4.60 9.72 -28.70
C HIS A 144 3.33 10.52 -29.02
N VAL A 145 3.12 11.61 -28.30
CA VAL A 145 2.12 12.64 -28.61
C VAL A 145 2.86 13.89 -29.11
N PRO A 146 2.65 14.35 -30.36
CA PRO A 146 3.25 15.58 -30.86
C PRO A 146 2.84 16.81 -30.04
N PRO A 147 3.71 17.83 -29.93
CA PRO A 147 3.35 19.07 -29.26
C PRO A 147 2.15 19.73 -29.95
N GLY A 148 1.22 20.28 -29.17
CA GLY A 148 0.00 20.91 -29.69
C GLY A 148 -1.14 19.95 -30.05
N THR A 149 -0.99 18.64 -29.81
CA THR A 149 -2.10 17.68 -30.01
C THR A 149 -3.23 17.97 -29.02
N PRO A 150 -4.48 18.18 -29.47
CA PRO A 150 -5.60 18.36 -28.55
C PRO A 150 -5.88 17.07 -27.77
N PRO A 151 -6.30 17.17 -26.50
CA PRO A 151 -6.63 15.98 -25.71
C PRO A 151 -7.82 15.23 -26.34
N SER A 152 -7.64 13.93 -26.58
CA SER A 152 -8.72 13.08 -27.09
C SER A 152 -9.81 12.92 -26.02
N GLN A 153 -11.04 13.35 -26.34
CA GLN A 153 -12.20 13.15 -25.48
C GLN A 153 -12.90 11.85 -25.88
N SER A 154 -12.79 10.82 -25.04
CA SER A 154 -13.52 9.58 -25.24
C SER A 154 -14.90 9.65 -24.60
N GLN A 155 -15.93 9.22 -25.34
CA GLN A 155 -17.28 9.02 -24.80
C GLN A 155 -17.45 7.65 -24.11
N LYS A 156 -16.39 6.85 -24.00
CA LYS A 156 -16.45 5.58 -23.25
C LYS A 156 -16.63 5.90 -21.77
N GLY A 157 -17.58 5.23 -21.13
CA GLY A 157 -17.90 5.46 -19.72
C GLY A 157 -18.96 6.52 -19.48
N THR A 158 -19.60 7.08 -20.52
CA THR A 158 -20.77 7.95 -20.39
C THR A 158 -22.04 7.28 -20.92
N LEU A 159 -23.19 7.66 -20.37
CA LEU A 159 -24.49 7.25 -20.89
C LEU A 159 -24.86 8.17 -22.05
N ARG A 160 -25.33 7.58 -23.15
CA ARG A 160 -25.70 8.34 -24.35
C ARG A 160 -27.04 9.04 -24.13
N GLU A 161 -27.15 10.24 -24.67
CA GLU A 161 -28.39 10.99 -24.65
C GLU A 161 -29.22 10.70 -25.92
N TRP A 162 -30.49 11.06 -25.87
CA TRP A 162 -31.33 11.10 -27.06
C TRP A 162 -31.06 12.40 -27.80
N ASP A 163 -31.13 12.35 -29.11
CA ASP A 163 -31.01 13.52 -29.98
C ASP A 163 -32.29 14.35 -29.95
N ASP A 164 -32.20 15.63 -30.32
CA ASP A 164 -33.37 16.54 -30.33
C ASP A 164 -34.28 16.37 -31.56
N SER A 165 -34.14 15.26 -32.29
CA SER A 165 -34.92 14.98 -33.51
C SER A 165 -36.41 14.77 -33.27
N SER A 166 -36.81 14.47 -32.04
CA SER A 166 -38.20 14.19 -31.68
C SER A 166 -38.59 14.92 -30.39
N PRO A 167 -39.78 15.54 -30.30
CA PRO A 167 -40.29 16.11 -29.06
C PRO A 167 -40.33 15.13 -27.88
N TYR A 168 -40.45 13.83 -28.17
CA TYR A 168 -40.45 12.76 -27.16
C TYR A 168 -39.08 12.51 -26.52
N HIS A 169 -37.98 13.03 -27.09
CA HIS A 169 -36.63 12.83 -26.56
C HIS A 169 -36.26 13.79 -25.42
N LYS A 170 -36.95 14.94 -25.31
CA LYS A 170 -36.62 16.02 -24.38
C LYS A 170 -36.58 15.61 -22.90
N ASN A 171 -37.49 14.74 -22.47
CA ASN A 171 -37.58 14.26 -21.07
C ASN A 171 -37.32 12.76 -20.94
N ARG A 172 -36.72 12.14 -21.97
CA ARG A 172 -36.46 10.70 -21.98
C ARG A 172 -35.20 10.38 -21.18
N PRO A 173 -35.19 9.35 -20.32
CA PRO A 173 -33.98 8.97 -19.60
C PRO A 173 -32.86 8.60 -20.56
N ARG A 174 -31.61 8.86 -20.13
CA ARG A 174 -30.41 8.51 -20.90
C ARG A 174 -30.43 7.04 -21.29
N ARG A 175 -29.87 6.76 -22.46
CA ARG A 175 -29.79 5.41 -23.03
C ARG A 175 -28.83 4.57 -22.20
N GLY A 176 -29.15 3.28 -22.09
CA GLY A 176 -28.28 2.31 -21.44
C GLY A 176 -26.88 2.22 -22.09
N PRO A 177 -25.90 1.66 -21.37
CA PRO A 177 -24.56 1.43 -21.89
C PRO A 177 -24.59 0.68 -23.23
N ARG A 178 -23.70 1.07 -24.14
CA ARG A 178 -23.53 0.37 -25.42
C ARG A 178 -22.61 -0.86 -25.19
N GLY A 179 -23.04 -2.03 -25.68
CA GLY A 179 -22.34 -3.30 -25.47
C GLY A 179 -23.21 -4.25 -24.65
N GLY A 180 -23.50 -5.44 -25.19
CA GLY A 180 -24.49 -6.36 -24.63
C GLY A 180 -24.06 -6.99 -23.30
N GLY A 181 -24.96 -6.92 -22.30
CA GLY A 181 -24.92 -7.79 -21.11
C GLY A 181 -24.60 -7.10 -19.78
N SER A 182 -24.03 -5.90 -19.78
CA SER A 182 -23.64 -5.18 -18.56
C SER A 182 -24.53 -3.96 -18.30
N SER A 183 -25.12 -3.88 -17.12
CA SER A 183 -25.77 -2.66 -16.60
C SER A 183 -24.75 -1.60 -16.14
N ARG A 184 -23.44 -1.90 -16.18
CA ARG A 184 -22.37 -1.04 -15.67
C ARG A 184 -21.60 -0.38 -16.82
N LEU A 185 -21.14 0.84 -16.58
CA LEU A 185 -20.24 1.57 -17.46
C LEU A 185 -18.84 0.95 -17.38
N GLY A 186 -18.24 0.66 -18.53
CA GLY A 186 -16.87 0.20 -18.60
C GLY A 186 -15.88 1.32 -18.31
N ILE A 187 -14.78 0.99 -17.66
CA ILE A 187 -13.69 1.93 -17.40
C ILE A 187 -12.97 2.26 -18.72
N LEU A 188 -12.59 3.53 -18.88
CA LEU A 188 -11.75 3.97 -19.98
C LEU A 188 -10.30 3.65 -19.64
N GLU A 189 -9.65 2.90 -20.51
CA GLU A 189 -8.23 2.64 -20.39
C GLU A 189 -7.44 3.94 -20.60
N ARG A 190 -6.60 4.29 -19.63
CA ARG A 190 -5.69 5.43 -19.69
C ARG A 190 -4.33 4.97 -20.19
N LYS A 191 -3.69 5.76 -21.05
CA LYS A 191 -2.28 5.54 -21.43
C LYS A 191 -1.40 5.68 -20.20
N ILE A 192 -0.36 4.85 -20.09
CA ILE A 192 0.64 4.95 -19.02
C ILE A 192 1.53 6.16 -19.31
N THR A 193 1.65 7.03 -18.31
CA THR A 193 2.46 8.24 -18.29
C THR A 193 3.18 8.29 -16.95
N TRP A 194 4.08 9.24 -16.77
CA TRP A 194 4.81 9.44 -15.51
C TRP A 194 3.91 9.63 -14.28
N ASN A 195 2.67 10.11 -14.46
CA ASN A 195 1.71 10.35 -13.38
C ASN A 195 0.87 9.12 -12.98
N ASN A 196 0.80 8.10 -13.84
CA ASN A 196 -0.14 6.99 -13.67
C ASN A 196 0.51 5.65 -14.05
N ILE A 197 1.72 5.44 -13.54
CA ILE A 197 2.39 4.15 -13.66
C ILE A 197 1.62 3.12 -12.81
N PRO A 198 1.22 1.96 -13.39
CA PRO A 198 0.47 0.95 -12.66
C PRO A 198 1.26 0.39 -11.46
N GLU A 199 0.62 0.35 -10.29
CA GLU A 199 1.17 -0.12 -9.02
C GLU A 199 0.21 -1.10 -8.34
N ILE A 200 0.70 -1.86 -7.37
CA ILE A 200 -0.18 -2.64 -6.48
C ILE A 200 -0.84 -1.68 -5.50
N GLU A 201 -2.18 -1.61 -5.54
CA GLU A 201 -2.96 -0.82 -4.59
C GLU A 201 -3.29 -1.64 -3.32
N ALA A 202 -3.73 -2.88 -3.53
CA ALA A 202 -4.15 -3.76 -2.47
C ALA A 202 -4.11 -5.23 -2.90
N VAL A 203 -4.00 -6.13 -1.94
CA VAL A 203 -4.18 -7.57 -2.17
C VAL A 203 -5.29 -8.07 -1.25
N THR A 204 -6.30 -8.69 -1.84
CA THR A 204 -7.38 -9.31 -1.08
C THR A 204 -7.26 -10.81 -1.13
N ILE A 205 -7.23 -11.44 0.04
CA ILE A 205 -7.23 -12.89 0.17
C ILE A 205 -8.60 -13.29 0.70
N ASN A 206 -9.26 -14.22 0.00
CA ASN A 206 -10.57 -14.73 0.36
C ASN A 206 -10.54 -16.25 0.36
N SER A 207 -10.77 -16.84 1.53
CA SER A 207 -10.94 -18.28 1.67
C SER A 207 -12.41 -18.58 1.99
N PHE A 208 -13.00 -19.46 1.20
CA PHE A 208 -14.38 -19.91 1.38
C PHE A 208 -14.39 -21.41 1.68
N ALA A 209 -14.94 -21.78 2.84
CA ALA A 209 -15.03 -23.15 3.32
C ALA A 209 -16.51 -23.52 3.48
N PRO A 210 -17.17 -24.10 2.46
CA PRO A 210 -18.62 -24.37 2.50
C PRO A 210 -19.03 -25.32 3.62
N MET A 211 -18.15 -26.25 4.00
CA MET A 211 -18.38 -27.21 5.10
C MET A 211 -18.49 -26.54 6.48
N ALA A 212 -18.10 -25.26 6.60
CA ALA A 212 -18.20 -24.48 7.83
C ALA A 212 -19.64 -24.31 8.35
N SER A 213 -20.65 -24.39 7.46
CA SER A 213 -22.07 -24.34 7.85
C SER A 213 -22.46 -25.54 8.74
N GLN A 214 -21.86 -26.72 8.48
CA GLN A 214 -22.10 -27.93 9.26
C GLN A 214 -21.12 -28.05 10.44
N LYS A 215 -19.83 -27.78 10.19
CA LYS A 215 -18.74 -27.92 11.15
C LYS A 215 -17.98 -26.62 11.31
N LYS A 216 -18.19 -25.93 12.43
CA LYS A 216 -17.59 -24.61 12.71
C LYS A 216 -16.05 -24.63 12.74
N GLU A 217 -15.45 -25.79 12.99
CA GLU A 217 -13.99 -25.99 13.02
C GLU A 217 -13.30 -25.50 11.73
N TYR A 218 -13.89 -25.76 10.55
CA TYR A 218 -13.34 -25.28 9.27
C TYR A 218 -13.20 -23.76 9.22
N LEU A 219 -14.14 -23.04 9.84
CA LEU A 219 -14.08 -21.58 9.89
C LEU A 219 -12.94 -21.08 10.78
N HIS A 220 -12.78 -21.71 11.95
CA HIS A 220 -11.72 -21.33 12.89
C HIS A 220 -10.33 -21.58 12.30
N VAL A 221 -10.14 -22.72 11.63
CA VAL A 221 -8.89 -23.02 10.92
C VAL A 221 -8.66 -22.04 9.77
N ALA A 222 -9.69 -21.72 8.98
CA ALA A 222 -9.57 -20.75 7.88
C ALA A 222 -9.12 -19.36 8.39
N LEU A 223 -9.70 -18.88 9.48
CA LEU A 223 -9.33 -17.60 10.09
C LEU A 223 -7.89 -17.62 10.60
N ALA A 224 -7.48 -18.69 11.30
CA ALA A 224 -6.14 -18.83 11.83
C ALA A 224 -5.08 -18.87 10.72
N VAL A 225 -5.30 -19.65 9.67
CA VAL A 225 -4.37 -19.77 8.53
C VAL A 225 -4.22 -18.43 7.80
N VAL A 226 -5.33 -17.76 7.46
CA VAL A 226 -5.28 -16.47 6.76
C VAL A 226 -4.62 -15.40 7.64
N GLN A 227 -4.89 -15.40 8.95
CA GLN A 227 -4.27 -14.47 9.88
C GLN A 227 -2.76 -14.70 10.03
N ALA A 228 -2.32 -15.96 10.10
CA ALA A 228 -0.90 -16.31 10.17
C ALA A 228 -0.14 -15.84 8.91
N ILE A 229 -0.69 -16.09 7.72
CA ILE A 229 -0.07 -15.71 6.45
C ILE A 229 0.02 -14.18 6.29
N THR A 230 -1.02 -13.46 6.70
CA THR A 230 -1.19 -12.02 6.43
C THR A 230 -0.77 -11.10 7.56
N GLY A 231 -0.60 -11.61 8.79
CA GLY A 231 -0.37 -10.80 9.98
C GLY A 231 -1.52 -9.87 10.36
N ARG A 232 -2.71 -10.03 9.75
CA ARG A 232 -3.89 -9.20 9.97
C ARG A 232 -5.07 -10.06 10.40
N HIS A 233 -5.88 -9.55 11.32
CA HIS A 233 -7.07 -10.24 11.77
C HIS A 233 -8.08 -10.37 10.61
N ALA A 234 -8.50 -11.59 10.31
CA ALA A 234 -9.39 -11.87 9.20
C ALA A 234 -10.86 -11.55 9.51
N ASN A 235 -11.54 -10.95 8.55
CA ASN A 235 -12.97 -10.69 8.63
C ASN A 235 -13.75 -11.93 8.22
N THR A 236 -14.71 -12.35 9.04
CA THR A 236 -15.58 -13.47 8.70
C THR A 236 -16.56 -13.10 7.59
N THR A 237 -16.65 -13.92 6.56
CA THR A 237 -17.61 -13.75 5.47
C THR A 237 -18.84 -14.64 5.69
N THR A 238 -20.00 -14.12 5.28
CA THR A 238 -21.28 -14.81 5.37
C THR A 238 -21.82 -15.21 4.00
N ILE A 239 -22.59 -16.28 3.97
CA ILE A 239 -23.26 -16.76 2.77
C ILE A 239 -24.40 -15.81 2.40
N LYS A 240 -24.38 -15.35 1.14
CA LYS A 240 -25.38 -14.40 0.60
C LYS A 240 -26.61 -15.08 0.00
N ARG A 241 -26.47 -16.29 -0.54
CA ARG A 241 -27.53 -17.04 -1.25
C ARG A 241 -27.63 -18.45 -0.69
N SER A 242 -28.86 -18.90 -0.44
CA SER A 242 -29.14 -20.27 -0.02
C SER A 242 -29.32 -21.18 -1.23
N VAL A 243 -28.66 -22.33 -1.23
CA VAL A 243 -28.79 -23.34 -2.28
C VAL A 243 -28.87 -24.70 -1.59
N VAL A 244 -30.03 -25.36 -1.75
CA VAL A 244 -30.32 -26.62 -1.05
C VAL A 244 -29.40 -27.74 -1.51
N GLN A 245 -29.09 -27.82 -2.82
CA GLN A 245 -28.20 -28.85 -3.38
C GLN A 245 -26.79 -28.85 -2.76
N TRP A 246 -26.31 -27.69 -2.32
CA TRP A 246 -25.00 -27.56 -1.66
C TRP A 246 -25.11 -27.58 -0.13
N ALA A 247 -26.31 -27.78 0.42
CA ALA A 247 -26.61 -27.70 1.85
C ALA A 247 -26.19 -26.38 2.50
N VAL A 248 -26.27 -25.27 1.75
CA VAL A 248 -25.78 -23.94 2.16
C VAL A 248 -26.97 -23.03 2.50
N LYS A 249 -26.95 -22.43 3.70
CA LYS A 249 -27.99 -21.50 4.19
C LYS A 249 -27.50 -20.05 4.22
N LYS A 250 -28.39 -19.11 3.86
CA LYS A 250 -28.10 -17.67 3.87
C LYS A 250 -27.89 -17.20 5.32
N GLY A 251 -26.84 -16.41 5.55
CA GLY A 251 -26.50 -15.84 6.86
C GLY A 251 -25.44 -16.64 7.62
N ASP A 252 -25.19 -17.89 7.26
CA ASP A 252 -24.16 -18.71 7.88
C ASP A 252 -22.76 -18.13 7.61
N LYS A 253 -21.89 -18.20 8.61
CA LYS A 253 -20.48 -17.80 8.54
C LYS A 253 -19.68 -18.94 7.91
N ALA A 254 -19.05 -18.69 6.76
CA ALA A 254 -18.41 -19.76 5.99
C ALA A 254 -17.11 -19.37 5.28
N GLY A 255 -16.49 -18.25 5.65
CA GLY A 255 -15.19 -17.90 5.10
C GLY A 255 -14.47 -16.81 5.85
N ALA A 256 -13.24 -16.56 5.41
CA ALA A 256 -12.32 -15.58 5.95
C ALA A 256 -11.81 -14.68 4.81
N LYS A 257 -11.81 -13.37 5.05
CA LYS A 257 -11.33 -12.38 4.09
C LYS A 257 -10.42 -11.37 4.76
N VAL A 258 -9.29 -11.07 4.13
CA VAL A 258 -8.37 -9.98 4.52
C VAL A 258 -8.06 -9.13 3.29
N THR A 259 -7.93 -7.82 3.48
CA THR A 259 -7.38 -6.92 2.47
C THR A 259 -6.11 -6.28 3.04
N LEU A 260 -5.00 -6.52 2.36
CA LEU A 260 -3.70 -5.93 2.62
C LEU A 260 -3.52 -4.70 1.74
N ARG A 261 -2.91 -3.64 2.29
CA ARG A 261 -2.61 -2.38 1.60
C ARG A 261 -1.21 -1.92 1.97
N GLY A 262 -0.61 -1.08 1.12
CA GLY A 262 0.72 -0.51 1.36
C GLY A 262 1.79 -1.58 1.52
N ALA A 263 2.70 -1.41 2.49
CA ALA A 263 3.84 -2.29 2.69
C ALA A 263 3.49 -3.78 2.82
N ALA A 264 2.44 -4.10 3.59
CA ALA A 264 2.01 -5.48 3.80
C ALA A 264 1.53 -6.17 2.51
N ALA A 265 1.00 -5.42 1.55
CA ALA A 265 0.61 -5.98 0.24
C ALA A 265 1.85 -6.37 -0.57
N TYR A 266 2.87 -5.51 -0.60
CA TYR A 266 4.12 -5.80 -1.30
C TYR A 266 4.90 -6.95 -0.66
N GLU A 267 4.97 -7.02 0.66
CA GLU A 267 5.60 -8.14 1.38
C GLU A 267 4.89 -9.48 1.12
N PHE A 268 3.56 -9.47 1.07
CA PHE A 268 2.79 -10.66 0.73
C PHE A 268 3.05 -11.12 -0.70
N VAL A 269 3.08 -10.20 -1.67
CA VAL A 269 3.38 -10.53 -3.07
C VAL A 269 4.82 -11.06 -3.21
N ASP A 270 5.78 -10.44 -2.54
CA ASP A 270 7.18 -10.87 -2.56
C ASP A 270 7.33 -12.31 -2.04
N LYS A 271 6.72 -12.60 -0.89
CA LYS A 271 6.65 -13.95 -0.30
C LYS A 271 6.01 -14.94 -1.27
N LEU A 272 4.92 -14.55 -1.92
CA LEU A 272 4.18 -15.41 -2.83
C LEU A 272 5.02 -15.76 -4.08
N VAL A 273 5.62 -14.76 -4.72
CA VAL A 273 6.40 -14.95 -5.96
C VAL A 273 7.70 -15.70 -5.70
N THR A 274 8.42 -15.36 -4.63
CA THR A 274 9.76 -15.89 -4.40
C THR A 274 9.81 -17.19 -3.61
N LEU A 275 8.85 -17.41 -2.69
CA LEU A 275 8.87 -18.59 -1.81
C LEU A 275 7.78 -19.60 -2.12
N VAL A 276 6.55 -19.15 -2.39
CA VAL A 276 5.38 -20.05 -2.47
C VAL A 276 5.20 -20.64 -3.86
N LEU A 277 5.06 -19.80 -4.89
CA LEU A 277 4.79 -20.26 -6.25
C LEU A 277 5.85 -21.23 -6.79
N PRO A 278 7.17 -21.01 -6.58
CA PRO A 278 8.18 -21.94 -7.09
C PRO A 278 8.17 -23.32 -6.43
N LYS A 279 7.60 -23.45 -5.22
CA LYS A 279 7.47 -24.75 -4.53
C LYS A 279 6.33 -25.60 -5.10
N ILE A 280 5.43 -25.02 -5.90
CA ILE A 280 4.29 -25.75 -6.46
C ILE A 280 4.78 -26.60 -7.63
N LYS A 281 4.64 -27.93 -7.49
CA LYS A 281 4.99 -28.88 -8.53
C LYS A 281 4.08 -28.73 -9.75
N ASP A 282 4.68 -28.78 -10.95
CA ASP A 282 3.98 -28.75 -12.25
C ASP A 282 3.05 -27.54 -12.42
N TRP A 283 3.37 -26.39 -11.80
CA TRP A 283 2.56 -25.17 -11.91
C TRP A 283 2.90 -24.38 -13.19
N PRO A 284 1.97 -24.23 -14.14
CA PRO A 284 2.25 -23.55 -15.42
C PRO A 284 2.27 -22.02 -15.31
N GLY A 285 1.75 -21.46 -14.22
CA GLY A 285 1.60 -20.01 -14.03
C GLY A 285 0.16 -19.56 -13.85
N ILE A 286 -0.07 -18.25 -13.94
CA ILE A 286 -1.40 -17.64 -13.92
C ILE A 286 -2.01 -17.69 -15.31
N LYS A 287 -3.31 -18.00 -15.40
CA LYS A 287 -4.01 -18.01 -16.68
C LYS A 287 -4.04 -16.59 -17.29
N ALA A 288 -3.60 -16.45 -18.54
CA ALA A 288 -3.56 -15.17 -19.25
C ALA A 288 -4.95 -14.53 -19.45
N SER A 289 -6.02 -15.34 -19.46
CA SER A 289 -7.40 -14.86 -19.54
C SER A 289 -7.95 -14.27 -18.23
N THR A 290 -7.15 -14.22 -17.15
CA THR A 290 -7.61 -13.61 -15.89
C THR A 290 -7.66 -12.10 -16.02
N GLY A 291 -8.64 -11.47 -15.35
CA GLY A 291 -8.91 -10.04 -15.46
C GLY A 291 -10.38 -9.72 -15.22
N ASP A 292 -10.65 -8.52 -14.69
CA ASP A 292 -12.00 -7.98 -14.48
C ASP A 292 -12.32 -6.80 -15.41
N SER A 293 -11.52 -6.61 -16.46
CA SER A 293 -11.52 -5.48 -17.39
C SER A 293 -11.21 -4.12 -16.76
N ALA A 294 -10.79 -4.11 -15.49
CA ALA A 294 -10.44 -2.92 -14.74
C ALA A 294 -8.97 -2.93 -14.28
N GLY A 295 -8.17 -3.94 -14.66
CA GLY A 295 -6.77 -4.05 -14.25
C GLY A 295 -6.56 -4.85 -12.96
N ASN A 296 -7.59 -5.47 -12.40
CA ASN A 296 -7.43 -6.37 -11.26
C ASN A 296 -7.30 -7.81 -11.75
N LEU A 297 -6.40 -8.56 -11.14
CA LEU A 297 -6.10 -9.93 -11.53
C LEU A 297 -6.37 -10.87 -10.36
N ALA A 298 -6.87 -12.07 -10.67
CA ALA A 298 -7.23 -13.05 -9.68
C ALA A 298 -6.72 -14.44 -10.03
N PHE A 299 -6.33 -15.20 -9.01
CA PHE A 299 -6.02 -16.62 -9.13
C PHE A 299 -6.30 -17.34 -7.80
N GLY A 300 -6.36 -18.67 -7.85
CA GLY A 300 -6.60 -19.50 -6.67
C GLY A 300 -5.35 -20.28 -6.27
N LEU A 301 -5.22 -20.53 -4.97
CA LEU A 301 -4.30 -21.52 -4.41
C LEU A 301 -5.10 -22.70 -3.88
N GLU A 302 -4.66 -23.90 -4.25
CA GLU A 302 -5.23 -25.14 -3.73
C GLU A 302 -4.88 -25.32 -2.24
N PRO A 303 -5.69 -26.09 -1.48
CA PRO A 303 -5.41 -26.39 -0.08
C PRO A 303 -4.00 -26.91 0.20
N ALA A 304 -3.46 -27.75 -0.69
CA ALA A 304 -2.12 -28.32 -0.55
C ALA A 304 -1.02 -27.25 -0.63
N TRP A 305 -1.23 -26.21 -1.46
CA TRP A 305 -0.22 -25.16 -1.68
C TRP A 305 -0.19 -24.14 -0.55
N MET A 306 -1.25 -24.06 0.25
CA MET A 306 -1.30 -23.20 1.44
C MET A 306 -0.26 -23.60 2.50
N ALA A 307 0.16 -24.86 2.52
CA ALA A 307 1.20 -25.34 3.44
C ALA A 307 2.60 -24.81 3.09
N TYR A 308 2.83 -24.31 1.87
CA TYR A 308 4.13 -23.78 1.44
C TYR A 308 4.45 -22.37 1.95
N PHE A 309 3.48 -21.70 2.57
CA PHE A 309 3.75 -20.45 3.28
C PHE A 309 4.63 -20.73 4.50
N PRO A 310 5.76 -20.01 4.70
CA PRO A 310 6.65 -20.24 5.84
C PRO A 310 5.95 -20.20 7.20
N GLU A 311 4.93 -19.35 7.35
CA GLU A 311 4.16 -19.21 8.59
C GLU A 311 3.30 -20.44 8.91
N ILE A 312 2.91 -21.19 7.88
CA ILE A 312 2.11 -22.40 8.01
C ILE A 312 3.00 -23.64 8.09
N GLU A 313 4.06 -23.69 7.26
CA GLU A 313 5.03 -24.80 7.22
C GLU A 313 5.61 -25.09 8.61
N ASN A 314 6.00 -24.05 9.35
CA ASN A 314 6.59 -24.22 10.69
C ASN A 314 5.63 -24.83 11.74
N ASN A 315 4.33 -24.56 11.62
CA ASN A 315 3.32 -24.96 12.60
C ASN A 315 2.26 -25.89 11.99
N TYR A 316 2.61 -26.64 10.95
CA TYR A 316 1.64 -27.41 10.18
C TYR A 316 0.93 -28.46 11.05
N ASP A 317 1.67 -29.12 11.95
CA ASP A 317 1.15 -30.16 12.85
C ASP A 317 0.10 -29.64 13.86
N MET A 318 0.05 -28.33 14.11
CA MET A 318 -0.96 -27.72 14.98
C MET A 318 -2.33 -27.62 14.30
N TYR A 319 -2.37 -27.66 12.97
CA TYR A 319 -3.62 -27.62 12.22
C TYR A 319 -4.17 -29.03 12.02
N PRO A 320 -5.47 -29.26 12.23
CA PRO A 320 -6.07 -30.56 11.96
C PRO A 320 -5.90 -30.97 10.48
N PRO A 321 -5.65 -32.26 10.21
CA PRO A 321 -5.39 -32.73 8.86
C PRO A 321 -6.59 -32.51 7.95
N LYS A 322 -6.35 -32.03 6.73
CA LYS A 322 -7.37 -31.77 5.69
C LYS A 322 -8.38 -30.65 6.02
N LEU A 323 -8.13 -29.84 7.05
CA LEU A 323 -8.99 -28.69 7.37
C LEU A 323 -8.48 -27.36 6.80
N VAL A 324 -7.20 -27.28 6.41
CA VAL A 324 -6.62 -26.08 5.78
C VAL A 324 -7.34 -25.82 4.45
N PRO A 325 -8.04 -24.69 4.29
CA PRO A 325 -8.76 -24.39 3.06
C PRO A 325 -7.85 -23.74 2.03
N GLY A 326 -8.19 -23.88 0.75
CA GLY A 326 -7.59 -23.06 -0.30
C GLY A 326 -7.99 -21.59 -0.19
N CYS A 327 -7.39 -20.74 -1.01
CA CYS A 327 -7.76 -19.32 -1.06
C CYS A 327 -7.80 -18.76 -2.48
N HIS A 328 -8.58 -17.71 -2.67
CA HIS A 328 -8.55 -16.87 -3.85
C HIS A 328 -7.83 -15.57 -3.52
N ILE A 329 -6.85 -15.25 -4.34
CA ILE A 329 -6.02 -14.06 -4.21
C ILE A 329 -6.43 -13.10 -5.33
N PHE A 330 -6.79 -11.89 -4.95
CA PHE A 330 -7.13 -10.79 -5.84
C PHE A 330 -6.09 -9.70 -5.67
N ILE A 331 -5.35 -9.42 -6.73
CA ILE A 331 -4.37 -8.34 -6.78
C ILE A 331 -5.06 -7.16 -7.44
N HIS A 332 -5.27 -6.10 -6.65
CA HIS A 332 -5.80 -4.84 -7.11
C HIS A 332 -4.66 -3.95 -7.53
N THR A 333 -4.72 -3.45 -8.76
CA THR A 333 -3.70 -2.55 -9.30
C THR A 333 -4.31 -1.18 -9.59
N THR A 334 -3.46 -0.16 -9.68
CA THR A 334 -3.89 1.18 -10.12
C THR A 334 -4.10 1.27 -11.64
N GLY A 335 -3.79 0.19 -12.38
CA GLY A 335 -4.04 0.07 -13.81
C GLY A 335 -5.52 0.17 -14.14
N THR A 336 -5.84 0.50 -15.39
CA THR A 336 -7.24 0.71 -15.84
C THR A 336 -7.73 -0.33 -16.83
N SER A 337 -6.88 -1.32 -17.14
CA SER A 337 -7.11 -2.35 -18.15
C SER A 337 -6.32 -3.60 -17.78
N ASP A 338 -6.86 -4.78 -18.10
CA ASP A 338 -6.27 -6.07 -17.73
C ASP A 338 -4.89 -6.28 -18.36
N ARG A 339 -4.66 -5.70 -19.55
CA ARG A 339 -3.32 -5.74 -20.16
C ARG A 339 -2.28 -5.00 -19.32
N GLN A 340 -2.66 -3.90 -18.68
CA GLN A 340 -1.77 -3.12 -17.81
C GLN A 340 -1.50 -3.86 -16.51
N GLY A 341 -2.55 -4.44 -15.91
CA GLY A 341 -2.40 -5.30 -14.73
C GLY A 341 -1.48 -6.49 -14.99
N ARG A 342 -1.64 -7.15 -16.15
CA ARG A 342 -0.79 -8.29 -16.55
C ARG A 342 0.65 -7.86 -16.78
N LEU A 343 0.87 -6.75 -17.48
CA LEU A 343 2.20 -6.19 -17.71
C LEU A 343 2.92 -5.89 -16.38
N LEU A 344 2.22 -5.27 -15.42
CA LEU A 344 2.76 -5.03 -14.08
C LEU A 344 3.11 -6.35 -13.36
N MET A 345 2.19 -7.31 -13.33
CA MET A 345 2.43 -8.59 -12.66
C MET A 345 3.58 -9.38 -13.31
N GLN A 346 3.73 -9.33 -14.63
CA GLN A 346 4.88 -9.92 -15.32
C GLN A 346 6.19 -9.27 -14.86
N ALA A 347 6.23 -7.95 -14.78
CA ALA A 347 7.42 -7.23 -14.29
C ALA A 347 7.75 -7.55 -12.82
N LEU A 348 6.74 -7.87 -12.01
CA LEU A 348 6.91 -8.32 -10.62
C LEU A 348 7.29 -9.81 -10.48
N GLY A 349 7.44 -10.53 -11.58
CA GLY A 349 7.92 -11.92 -11.60
C GLY A 349 6.83 -12.99 -11.62
N PHE A 350 5.57 -12.64 -11.94
CA PHE A 350 4.51 -13.65 -12.12
C PHE A 350 4.57 -14.29 -13.51
N PRO A 351 4.65 -15.63 -13.61
CA PRO A 351 4.53 -16.32 -14.90
C PRO A 351 3.06 -16.40 -15.33
N PHE A 352 2.82 -16.27 -16.65
CA PHE A 352 1.50 -16.42 -17.26
C PHE A 352 1.51 -17.51 -18.33
N TYR A 353 0.40 -18.25 -18.47
CA TYR A 353 0.21 -19.27 -19.50
C TYR A 353 -1.13 -19.14 -20.23
N GLY A 354 -1.20 -19.72 -21.43
CA GLY A 354 -2.39 -19.74 -22.27
C GLY A 354 -2.55 -18.47 -23.13
N GLU A 355 -3.64 -18.43 -23.89
CA GLU A 355 -3.93 -17.33 -24.80
C GLU A 355 -4.44 -16.09 -24.06
N VAL A 356 -3.98 -14.92 -24.51
CA VAL A 356 -4.42 -13.63 -24.00
C VAL A 356 -5.80 -13.34 -24.60
N SER A 357 -6.83 -13.28 -23.76
CA SER A 357 -8.12 -12.76 -24.19
C SER A 357 -7.98 -11.25 -24.45
N HIS A 358 -8.19 -10.86 -25.71
CA HIS A 358 -8.15 -9.46 -26.17
C HIS A 358 -9.28 -8.62 -25.59
#